data_AF-A0AAQ2C8Z3-F1
#
_entry.id   AF-A0AAQ2C8Z3-F1
#
_cell.length_a   1.000
_cell.length_b   1.000
_cell.length_c   1.000
_cell.angle_alpha   90.00
_cell.angle_beta   90.00
_cell.angle_gamma   90.00
#
_symmetry.space_group_name_H-M   'P 1'
#
loop_
_entity.id
_entity.type
_entity.pdbx_description
1 polymer ?
#
loop_
_entity_poly.entity_id
_entity_poly.type
_entity_poly.pdbx_seq_one_letter_code
_entity_poly.pdbx_strand_id
1 'polypeptide(L)'
;MHGNAPTRHPLRRRGRRFVRVVAALAVATALALGMPLAASADTSDFTFTSFDADYYLSRDDAGHSTLRTVETFVAKFPNFDQNRGMVRLLPNDYNGVPLHTTVESVTDATGAPVNFEALDRGSITEVPLGTDEFVRGSQTYTITYTQQNVVRAFADTKNDELYWDTNGTGFDQPFGSVTARVHVDPGIAEFLTGNYACYSGVQADTTRCEITQTPDAAVPGTTGQLFASSERTLGPRENVTVAIGFQPGTFLQVPASAGYSGDGYSDGGYSDSGVDPATVLAFLVLGVSILGVGAAWGYRRLAVRDARGRGAIIAQYSVPKGYNLLEAADLVNRQKTAIAAQLVSLAVRGKVRILDYPVTRGGGDYTLQLLTREGVDAQESQLLTALFPHGAIGVTREIGAVNSTLATKLSGFLHAAKLSVIARGWRAKAAGRGGHWIGIGMSVVLVPALVILIGMALINGSPQYGEVVP
;
A
#
# COMPACT_ATOMS: atom_id res chain seq x y z
N MET A 1 -62.51 -14.59 1.28
CA MET A 1 -61.11 -14.64 0.81
C MET A 1 -60.55 -13.23 0.84
N HIS A 2 -59.67 -12.90 1.78
CA HIS A 2 -58.67 -11.84 1.59
C HIS A 2 -57.50 -12.13 2.52
N GLY A 3 -56.37 -12.49 1.92
CA GLY A 3 -55.13 -12.85 2.60
C GLY A 3 -54.47 -11.61 3.19
N ASN A 4 -54.22 -11.64 4.49
CA ASN A 4 -53.39 -10.65 5.16
C ASN A 4 -51.92 -10.89 4.82
N ALA A 5 -51.34 -9.94 4.09
CA ALA A 5 -49.91 -9.84 3.87
C ALA A 5 -49.18 -9.61 5.21
N PRO A 6 -48.04 -10.28 5.48
CA PRO A 6 -47.30 -10.08 6.73
C PRO A 6 -46.53 -8.75 6.69
N THR A 7 -46.99 -7.78 7.47
CA THR A 7 -46.28 -6.51 7.72
C THR A 7 -44.97 -6.76 8.48
N ARG A 8 -43.84 -6.58 7.81
CA ARG A 8 -42.49 -6.76 8.36
C ARG A 8 -42.14 -5.64 9.36
N HIS A 9 -41.95 -5.99 10.63
CA HIS A 9 -41.53 -5.06 11.70
C HIS A 9 -40.10 -4.48 11.52
N PRO A 10 -39.86 -3.19 11.84
CA PRO A 10 -38.58 -2.50 11.59
C PRO A 10 -37.49 -2.72 12.65
N LEU A 11 -37.74 -3.47 13.73
CA LEU A 11 -36.80 -3.61 14.85
C LEU A 11 -35.64 -4.59 14.59
N ARG A 12 -35.74 -5.43 13.56
CA ARG A 12 -34.64 -6.30 13.10
C ARG A 12 -33.59 -5.58 12.23
N ARG A 13 -33.73 -4.27 11.96
CA ARG A 13 -32.87 -3.54 11.02
C ARG A 13 -31.55 -3.03 11.61
N ARG A 14 -31.44 -2.71 12.91
CA ARG A 14 -30.19 -2.14 13.46
C ARG A 14 -29.10 -3.17 13.78
N GLY A 15 -29.46 -4.32 14.38
CA GLY A 15 -28.52 -5.44 14.57
C GLY A 15 -28.10 -6.07 13.24
N ARG A 16 -29.03 -6.21 12.28
CA ARG A 16 -28.69 -6.60 10.91
C ARG A 16 -27.91 -5.55 10.15
N ARG A 17 -28.04 -4.25 10.42
CA ARG A 17 -27.18 -3.22 9.80
C ARG A 17 -25.77 -3.26 10.36
N PHE A 18 -25.58 -3.48 11.65
CA PHE A 18 -24.23 -3.61 12.21
C PHE A 18 -23.56 -4.93 11.80
N VAL A 19 -24.30 -6.05 11.81
CA VAL A 19 -23.82 -7.33 11.27
C VAL A 19 -23.65 -7.29 9.75
N ARG A 20 -24.46 -6.54 8.99
CA ARG A 20 -24.25 -6.32 7.55
C ARG A 20 -23.13 -5.33 7.26
N VAL A 21 -22.85 -4.37 8.12
CA VAL A 21 -21.71 -3.46 7.96
C VAL A 21 -20.43 -4.19 8.33
N VAL A 22 -20.41 -5.00 9.39
CA VAL A 22 -19.26 -5.85 9.73
C VAL A 22 -19.09 -7.01 8.74
N ALA A 23 -20.16 -7.62 8.25
CA ALA A 23 -20.09 -8.63 7.18
C ALA A 23 -19.79 -7.99 5.82
N ALA A 24 -20.25 -6.78 5.52
CA ALA A 24 -19.84 -6.06 4.31
C ALA A 24 -18.42 -5.52 4.42
N LEU A 25 -17.93 -5.18 5.63
CA LEU A 25 -16.53 -4.86 5.86
C LEU A 25 -15.69 -6.13 5.77
N ALA A 26 -16.13 -7.25 6.34
CA ALA A 26 -15.45 -8.55 6.29
C ALA A 26 -15.44 -9.13 4.86
N VAL A 27 -16.53 -8.95 4.11
CA VAL A 27 -16.63 -9.30 2.69
C VAL A 27 -15.89 -8.29 1.83
N ALA A 28 -15.83 -7.00 2.17
CA ALA A 28 -14.99 -6.03 1.46
C ALA A 28 -13.50 -6.22 1.77
N THR A 29 -13.12 -6.64 2.99
CA THR A 29 -11.75 -7.07 3.31
C THR A 29 -11.44 -8.43 2.73
N ALA A 30 -12.38 -9.38 2.67
CA ALA A 30 -12.18 -10.67 1.99
C ALA A 30 -12.23 -10.52 0.46
N LEU A 31 -12.93 -9.52 -0.09
CA LEU A 31 -12.83 -9.12 -1.50
C LEU A 31 -11.61 -8.24 -1.75
N ALA A 32 -11.01 -7.57 -0.76
CA ALA A 32 -9.74 -6.84 -0.91
C ALA A 32 -8.52 -7.77 -0.70
N LEU A 33 -8.65 -8.80 0.13
CA LEU A 33 -7.70 -9.92 0.30
C LEU A 33 -7.89 -10.99 -0.79
N GLY A 34 -9.06 -11.02 -1.42
CA GLY A 34 -9.43 -11.88 -2.55
C GLY A 34 -9.66 -11.09 -3.84
N MET A 35 -9.23 -9.81 -3.88
CA MET A 35 -8.84 -9.23 -5.16
C MET A 35 -7.81 -10.22 -5.68
N PRO A 36 -7.90 -10.69 -6.94
CA PRO A 36 -6.67 -11.17 -7.52
C PRO A 36 -5.71 -10.02 -7.26
N LEU A 37 -4.65 -10.28 -6.48
CA LEU A 37 -3.38 -9.59 -6.73
C LEU A 37 -3.38 -9.53 -8.25
N ALA A 38 -3.37 -8.32 -8.82
CA ALA A 38 -3.05 -8.23 -10.22
C ALA A 38 -1.80 -9.08 -10.31
N ALA A 39 -1.94 -10.29 -10.88
CA ALA A 39 -0.81 -11.11 -11.17
C ALA A 39 -0.17 -10.20 -12.20
N SER A 40 0.80 -9.41 -11.74
CA SER A 40 1.73 -8.79 -12.64
C SER A 40 2.18 -9.99 -13.44
N ALA A 41 1.71 -10.08 -14.68
CA ALA A 41 2.04 -11.19 -15.53
C ALA A 41 3.54 -11.09 -15.62
N ASP A 42 4.23 -11.96 -14.88
CA ASP A 42 5.67 -11.93 -14.80
C ASP A 42 6.14 -12.21 -16.22
N THR A 43 6.72 -11.21 -16.87
CA THR A 43 7.19 -11.34 -18.25
C THR A 43 8.54 -12.04 -18.30
N SER A 44 9.01 -12.59 -17.17
CA SER A 44 10.32 -13.21 -17.03
C SER A 44 10.36 -14.70 -17.39
N ASP A 45 9.25 -15.30 -17.81
CA ASP A 45 9.18 -16.73 -18.18
C ASP A 45 9.86 -17.04 -19.54
N PHE A 46 11.11 -16.65 -19.71
CA PHE A 46 11.98 -16.99 -20.83
C PHE A 46 13.43 -17.12 -20.36
N THR A 47 14.31 -17.64 -21.22
CA THR A 47 15.73 -17.85 -20.89
C THR A 47 16.62 -17.33 -21.99
N PHE A 48 17.85 -16.93 -21.69
CA PHE A 48 18.86 -16.70 -22.72
C PHE A 48 19.67 -17.97 -22.96
N THR A 49 19.74 -18.41 -24.22
CA THR A 49 20.60 -19.52 -24.64
C THR A 49 22.06 -19.11 -24.53
N SER A 50 22.39 -17.93 -25.03
CA SER A 50 23.71 -17.31 -24.91
C SER A 50 23.62 -15.79 -24.87
N PHE A 51 24.66 -15.20 -24.31
CA PHE A 51 25.01 -13.81 -24.46
C PHE A 51 26.51 -13.70 -24.75
N ASP A 52 26.85 -13.02 -25.83
CA ASP A 52 28.21 -12.86 -26.31
C ASP A 52 28.50 -11.36 -26.49
N ALA A 53 29.51 -10.85 -25.80
CA ALA A 53 29.88 -9.43 -25.85
C ALA A 53 31.32 -9.24 -26.35
N ASP A 54 31.47 -8.38 -27.34
CA ASP A 54 32.74 -7.88 -27.87
C ASP A 54 32.89 -6.40 -27.49
N TYR A 55 33.87 -6.12 -26.62
CA TYR A 55 34.21 -4.81 -26.10
C TYR A 55 35.50 -4.33 -26.76
N TYR A 56 35.41 -3.33 -27.63
CA TYR A 56 36.56 -2.71 -28.29
C TYR A 56 36.99 -1.48 -27.51
N LEU A 57 37.95 -1.66 -26.61
CA LEU A 57 38.49 -0.63 -25.74
C LEU A 57 39.62 0.12 -26.46
N SER A 58 39.51 1.44 -26.50
CA SER A 58 40.52 2.33 -27.07
C SER A 58 40.61 3.63 -26.27
N ARG A 59 41.38 4.58 -26.79
CA ARG A 59 41.57 5.91 -26.22
C ARG A 59 41.43 6.95 -27.33
N ASP A 60 40.61 7.97 -27.10
CA ASP A 60 40.45 9.07 -28.07
C ASP A 60 41.64 10.04 -28.09
N ASP A 61 41.64 10.97 -29.05
CA ASP A 61 42.69 11.98 -29.19
C ASP A 61 42.82 12.93 -27.98
N ALA A 62 41.75 13.05 -27.18
CA ALA A 62 41.75 13.84 -25.95
C ALA A 62 42.25 13.03 -24.74
N GLY A 63 42.44 11.71 -24.90
CA GLY A 63 42.93 10.80 -23.88
C GLY A 63 41.85 10.05 -23.10
N HIS A 64 40.56 10.24 -23.37
CA HIS A 64 39.50 9.51 -22.67
C HIS A 64 39.42 8.06 -23.16
N SER A 65 39.05 7.14 -22.26
CA SER A 65 38.73 5.77 -22.66
C SER A 65 37.47 5.74 -23.51
N THR A 66 37.48 5.03 -24.63
CA THR A 66 36.32 4.78 -25.49
C THR A 66 36.04 3.30 -25.58
N LEU A 67 34.77 2.94 -25.62
CA LEU A 67 34.32 1.56 -25.72
C LEU A 67 33.27 1.46 -26.81
N ARG A 68 33.58 0.74 -27.90
CA ARG A 68 32.55 0.26 -28.81
C ARG A 68 32.17 -1.14 -28.38
N THR A 69 30.89 -1.39 -28.16
CA THR A 69 30.41 -2.67 -27.69
C THR A 69 29.47 -3.29 -28.71
N VAL A 70 29.64 -4.60 -28.96
CA VAL A 70 28.70 -5.43 -29.71
C VAL A 70 28.21 -6.55 -28.79
N GLU A 71 26.95 -6.50 -28.39
CA GLU A 71 26.30 -7.51 -27.55
C GLU A 71 25.34 -8.35 -28.39
N THR A 72 25.48 -9.67 -28.39
CA THR A 72 24.55 -10.59 -29.05
C THR A 72 23.84 -11.46 -28.03
N PHE A 73 22.52 -11.30 -27.94
CA PHE A 73 21.63 -12.13 -27.11
C PHE A 73 20.93 -13.18 -27.97
N VAL A 74 20.80 -14.40 -27.48
CA VAL A 74 19.90 -15.43 -28.05
C VAL A 74 18.83 -15.76 -27.03
N ALA A 75 17.71 -15.04 -27.07
CA ALA A 75 16.57 -15.23 -26.17
C ALA A 75 15.67 -16.38 -26.65
N LYS A 76 15.16 -17.20 -25.73
CA LYS A 76 14.21 -18.27 -26.00
C LYS A 76 12.89 -18.00 -25.30
N PHE A 77 12.00 -17.30 -26.00
CA PHE A 77 10.66 -16.97 -25.54
C PHE A 77 9.72 -18.18 -25.56
N PRO A 78 8.67 -18.19 -24.71
CA PRO A 78 7.66 -19.23 -24.72
C PRO A 78 6.88 -19.27 -26.04
N ASN A 79 6.17 -20.36 -26.29
CA ASN A 79 5.35 -20.53 -27.51
C ASN A 79 3.95 -19.92 -27.40
N PHE A 80 3.69 -19.07 -26.40
CA PHE A 80 2.43 -18.34 -26.19
C PHE A 80 2.70 -16.83 -26.06
N ASP A 81 1.66 -16.02 -26.23
CA ASP A 81 1.78 -14.55 -26.18
C ASP A 81 2.09 -14.08 -24.76
N GLN A 82 3.31 -13.61 -24.53
CA GLN A 82 3.78 -13.05 -23.26
C GLN A 82 4.70 -11.84 -23.48
N ASN A 83 5.76 -12.03 -24.26
CA ASN A 83 6.79 -11.02 -24.50
C ASN A 83 6.66 -10.42 -25.90
N ARG A 84 6.99 -9.14 -26.01
CA ARG A 84 7.11 -8.42 -27.29
C ARG A 84 8.56 -8.22 -27.73
N GLY A 85 9.49 -8.72 -26.92
CA GLY A 85 10.93 -8.63 -27.08
C GLY A 85 11.60 -8.63 -25.72
N MET A 86 12.78 -8.00 -25.64
CA MET A 86 13.56 -7.85 -24.40
C MET A 86 13.87 -6.37 -24.13
N VAL A 87 14.19 -6.06 -22.88
CA VAL A 87 14.69 -4.74 -22.49
C VAL A 87 16.14 -4.88 -22.07
N ARG A 88 17.04 -4.12 -22.68
CA ARG A 88 18.44 -4.03 -22.27
C ARG A 88 18.66 -2.73 -21.50
N LEU A 89 19.17 -2.83 -20.28
CA LEU A 89 19.60 -1.67 -19.50
C LEU A 89 21.11 -1.50 -19.69
N LEU A 90 21.54 -0.39 -20.28
CA LEU A 90 22.95 -0.05 -20.47
C LEU A 90 23.35 1.03 -19.45
N PRO A 91 24.49 0.91 -18.75
CA PRO A 91 24.92 1.98 -17.85
C PRO A 91 25.16 3.27 -18.66
N ASN A 92 24.80 4.42 -18.10
CA ASN A 92 25.08 5.74 -18.65
C ASN A 92 25.83 6.65 -17.66
N ASP A 93 26.09 6.14 -16.46
CA ASP A 93 26.98 6.69 -15.45
C ASP A 93 27.90 5.60 -14.92
N TYR A 94 29.15 5.96 -14.62
CA TYR A 94 30.06 5.11 -13.87
C TYR A 94 30.72 5.91 -12.76
N ASN A 95 30.30 5.68 -11.52
CA ASN A 95 30.79 6.34 -10.32
C ASN A 95 30.75 7.88 -10.44
N GLY A 96 29.59 8.41 -10.84
CA GLY A 96 29.30 9.83 -10.95
C GLY A 96 29.85 10.50 -12.21
N VAL A 97 30.42 9.71 -13.14
CA VAL A 97 30.98 10.17 -14.41
C VAL A 97 30.09 9.67 -15.56
N PRO A 98 29.56 10.58 -16.41
CA PRO A 98 28.75 10.19 -17.56
C PRO A 98 29.52 9.32 -18.56
N LEU A 99 28.87 8.25 -19.02
CA LEU A 99 29.41 7.33 -20.02
C LEU A 99 29.08 7.73 -21.46
N HIS A 100 28.18 8.71 -21.65
CA HIS A 100 27.75 9.16 -22.97
C HIS A 100 27.26 8.01 -23.88
N THR A 101 26.47 7.10 -23.31
CA THR A 101 26.01 5.88 -23.97
C THR A 101 25.15 6.21 -25.18
N THR A 102 25.62 5.79 -26.36
CA THR A 102 24.93 6.00 -27.64
C THR A 102 24.67 4.65 -28.31
N VAL A 103 23.39 4.28 -28.48
CA VAL A 103 23.01 3.06 -29.20
C VAL A 103 23.01 3.33 -30.70
N GLU A 104 23.84 2.60 -31.44
CA GLU A 104 24.05 2.80 -32.88
C GLU A 104 23.10 1.95 -33.72
N SER A 105 22.89 0.69 -33.34
CA SER A 105 22.02 -0.23 -34.08
C SER A 105 21.58 -1.43 -33.25
N VAL A 106 20.46 -2.02 -33.66
CA VAL A 106 20.01 -3.34 -33.21
C VAL A 106 19.62 -4.17 -34.44
N THR A 107 20.17 -5.38 -34.56
CA THR A 107 19.88 -6.29 -35.68
C THR A 107 19.51 -7.69 -35.20
N ASP A 108 18.82 -8.46 -36.06
CA ASP A 108 18.52 -9.87 -35.83
C ASP A 108 19.65 -10.81 -36.31
N ALA A 109 19.41 -12.12 -36.22
CA ALA A 109 20.36 -13.16 -36.66
C ALA A 109 20.72 -13.09 -38.16
N THR A 110 19.90 -12.44 -38.99
CA THR A 110 20.14 -12.26 -40.43
C THR A 110 20.83 -10.92 -40.75
N GLY A 111 21.03 -10.07 -39.74
CA GLY A 111 21.51 -8.70 -39.89
C GLY A 111 20.42 -7.71 -40.28
N ALA A 112 19.14 -8.11 -40.26
CA ALA A 112 18.04 -7.18 -40.53
C ALA A 112 17.82 -6.28 -39.31
N PRO A 113 17.45 -5.00 -39.50
CA PRO A 113 17.24 -4.07 -38.40
C PRO A 113 16.04 -4.49 -37.53
N VAL A 114 16.22 -4.41 -36.22
CA VAL A 114 15.16 -4.61 -35.22
C VAL A 114 14.76 -3.24 -34.69
N ASN A 115 13.45 -3.00 -34.54
CA ASN A 115 12.95 -1.76 -33.94
C ASN A 115 13.38 -1.66 -32.47
N PHE A 116 13.85 -0.49 -32.07
CA PHE A 116 14.23 -0.21 -30.69
C PHE A 116 14.00 1.27 -30.37
N GLU A 117 13.90 1.57 -29.08
CA GLU A 117 14.02 2.93 -28.55
C GLU A 117 15.23 2.99 -27.62
N ALA A 118 15.82 4.18 -27.46
CA ALA A 118 16.87 4.43 -26.47
C ALA A 118 16.39 5.54 -25.54
N LEU A 119 16.01 5.16 -24.31
CA LEU A 119 15.41 6.04 -23.33
C LEU A 119 16.43 6.37 -22.24
N ASP A 120 16.87 7.63 -22.19
CA ASP A 120 17.77 8.10 -21.13
C ASP A 120 17.01 8.22 -19.81
N ARG A 121 17.50 7.51 -18.78
CA ARG A 121 16.98 7.50 -17.40
C ARG A 121 17.99 8.06 -16.40
N GLY A 122 18.96 8.85 -16.84
CA GLY A 122 20.03 9.40 -16.02
C GLY A 122 21.22 8.45 -15.97
N SER A 123 21.31 7.60 -14.94
CA SER A 123 22.44 6.66 -14.76
C SER A 123 22.38 5.43 -15.68
N ILE A 124 21.28 5.23 -16.40
CA ILE A 124 21.03 4.08 -17.29
C ILE A 124 20.36 4.57 -18.57
N THR A 125 20.72 3.98 -19.70
CA THR A 125 19.98 4.03 -20.97
C THR A 125 19.16 2.75 -21.11
N GLU A 126 17.84 2.86 -21.10
CA GLU A 126 16.91 1.76 -21.27
C GLU A 126 16.63 1.53 -22.76
N VAL A 127 16.83 0.30 -23.24
CA VAL A 127 16.73 -0.07 -24.65
C VAL A 127 15.70 -1.20 -24.83
N PRO A 128 14.39 -0.88 -24.92
CA PRO A 128 13.38 -1.86 -25.28
C PRO A 128 13.52 -2.24 -26.76
N LEU A 129 13.56 -3.54 -27.03
CA LEU A 129 13.72 -4.12 -28.37
C LEU A 129 12.41 -4.78 -28.81
N GLY A 130 11.98 -4.55 -30.05
CA GLY A 130 10.78 -5.15 -30.63
C GLY A 130 9.71 -4.14 -31.04
N THR A 131 8.46 -4.60 -31.15
CA THR A 131 7.30 -3.79 -31.53
C THR A 131 6.14 -4.08 -30.57
N ASP A 132 4.91 -3.68 -30.91
CA ASP A 132 3.72 -4.09 -30.17
C ASP A 132 3.34 -5.57 -30.38
N GLU A 133 4.00 -6.27 -31.31
CA GLU A 133 3.73 -7.66 -31.65
C GLU A 133 4.44 -8.62 -30.69
N PHE A 134 3.77 -9.73 -30.36
CA PHE A 134 4.36 -10.76 -29.52
C PHE A 134 5.39 -11.60 -30.27
N VAL A 135 6.51 -11.87 -29.63
CA VAL A 135 7.55 -12.78 -30.11
C VAL A 135 7.47 -14.14 -29.41
N ARG A 136 7.89 -15.18 -30.11
CA ARG A 136 7.89 -16.57 -29.61
C ARG A 136 9.16 -17.28 -30.06
N GLY A 137 9.56 -18.32 -29.32
CA GLY A 137 10.70 -19.14 -29.68
C GLY A 137 12.03 -18.38 -29.62
N SER A 138 13.00 -18.84 -30.42
CA SER A 138 14.34 -18.26 -30.43
C SER A 138 14.35 -16.93 -31.18
N GLN A 139 14.86 -15.88 -30.54
CA GLN A 139 15.08 -14.56 -31.13
C GLN A 139 16.51 -14.12 -30.82
N THR A 140 17.18 -13.52 -31.80
CA THR A 140 18.54 -13.02 -31.65
C THR A 140 18.51 -11.50 -31.74
N TYR A 141 19.24 -10.83 -30.84
CA TYR A 141 19.39 -9.39 -30.84
C TYR A 141 20.88 -9.06 -30.74
N THR A 142 21.42 -8.42 -31.78
CA THR A 142 22.77 -7.86 -31.78
C THR A 142 22.68 -6.36 -31.62
N ILE A 143 23.12 -5.84 -30.47
CA ILE A 143 23.09 -4.43 -30.11
C ILE A 143 24.50 -3.88 -30.28
N THR A 144 24.67 -2.82 -31.08
CA THR A 144 25.93 -2.07 -31.17
C THR A 144 25.75 -0.71 -30.52
N TYR A 145 26.65 -0.35 -29.60
CA TYR A 145 26.62 0.93 -28.92
C TYR A 145 28.04 1.42 -28.59
N THR A 146 28.16 2.71 -28.28
CA THR A 146 29.43 3.34 -27.89
C THR A 146 29.31 4.06 -26.56
N GLN A 147 30.41 4.08 -25.82
CA GLN A 147 30.57 4.74 -24.53
C GLN A 147 31.95 5.39 -24.42
N GLN A 148 32.06 6.36 -23.51
CA GLN A 148 33.29 7.01 -23.09
C GLN A 148 33.45 6.88 -21.57
N ASN A 149 34.64 7.17 -21.05
CA ASN A 149 34.93 7.17 -19.60
C ASN A 149 34.70 5.83 -18.88
N VAL A 150 34.82 4.71 -19.61
CA VAL A 150 34.63 3.35 -19.07
C VAL A 150 35.79 2.86 -18.18
N VAL A 151 36.96 3.52 -18.23
CA VAL A 151 38.12 3.20 -17.37
C VAL A 151 38.25 4.23 -16.26
N ARG A 152 38.33 3.76 -15.01
CA ARG A 152 38.44 4.61 -13.83
C ARG A 152 39.78 4.41 -13.12
N ALA A 153 40.29 5.47 -12.52
CA ALA A 153 41.43 5.39 -11.62
C ALA A 153 40.96 4.97 -10.22
N PHE A 154 41.53 3.89 -9.70
CA PHE A 154 41.20 3.35 -8.38
C PHE A 154 42.32 3.64 -7.37
N ALA A 155 41.96 4.13 -6.19
CA ALA A 155 42.92 4.61 -5.19
C ALA A 155 43.68 3.48 -4.47
N ASP A 156 43.05 2.32 -4.33
CA ASP A 156 43.57 1.12 -3.68
C ASP A 156 44.60 0.40 -4.54
N THR A 157 44.31 0.21 -5.84
CA THR A 157 45.23 -0.39 -6.81
C THR A 157 46.25 0.61 -7.35
N LYS A 158 45.95 1.91 -7.21
CA LYS A 158 46.68 3.04 -7.80
C LYS A 158 46.83 2.93 -9.32
N ASN A 159 45.93 2.23 -10.00
CA ASN A 159 45.96 1.97 -11.44
C ASN A 159 44.69 2.48 -12.12
N ASP A 160 44.78 2.67 -13.43
CA ASP A 160 43.61 2.83 -14.28
C ASP A 160 43.03 1.42 -14.53
N GLU A 161 41.74 1.21 -14.35
CA GLU A 161 41.12 -0.12 -14.48
C GLU A 161 39.80 -0.05 -15.24
N LEU A 162 39.67 -0.93 -16.24
CA LEU A 162 38.36 -1.30 -16.77
C LEU A 162 37.80 -2.36 -15.83
N TYR A 163 36.74 -2.04 -15.08
CA TYR A 163 35.98 -3.00 -14.29
C TYR A 163 34.55 -3.02 -14.84
N TRP A 164 34.19 -4.08 -15.55
CA TRP A 164 33.01 -4.08 -16.42
C TRP A 164 32.13 -5.30 -16.22
N ASP A 165 30.88 -5.06 -15.83
CA ASP A 165 29.84 -6.07 -15.80
C ASP A 165 29.38 -6.39 -17.22
N THR A 166 29.39 -7.67 -17.58
CA THR A 166 29.19 -8.11 -18.97
C THR A 166 27.70 -8.11 -19.32
N ASN A 167 26.95 -9.10 -18.81
CA ASN A 167 25.49 -9.15 -18.98
C ASN A 167 24.76 -8.26 -17.95
N GLY A 168 25.36 -8.06 -16.77
CA GLY A 168 24.80 -7.30 -15.66
C GLY A 168 23.82 -8.10 -14.80
N THR A 169 23.63 -7.64 -13.57
CA THR A 169 22.79 -8.29 -12.54
C THR A 169 21.30 -7.92 -12.63
N GLY A 170 20.90 -7.20 -13.68
CA GLY A 170 19.53 -6.70 -13.87
C GLY A 170 18.54 -7.71 -14.44
N PHE A 171 19.02 -8.84 -14.97
CA PHE A 171 18.17 -9.84 -15.62
C PHE A 171 17.60 -10.85 -14.60
N ASP A 172 16.28 -11.05 -14.65
CA ASP A 172 15.60 -12.13 -13.92
C ASP A 172 15.66 -13.48 -14.68
N GLN A 173 16.12 -13.46 -15.93
CA GLN A 173 16.27 -14.66 -16.75
C GLN A 173 17.67 -15.26 -16.59
N PRO A 174 17.79 -16.60 -16.53
CA PRO A 174 19.09 -17.26 -16.54
C PRO A 174 19.73 -17.23 -17.95
N PHE A 175 21.05 -17.37 -17.98
CA PHE A 175 21.85 -17.48 -19.20
C PHE A 175 22.51 -18.86 -19.32
N GLY A 176 22.34 -19.52 -20.46
CA GLY A 176 23.01 -20.78 -20.77
C GLY A 176 24.53 -20.62 -20.88
N SER A 177 24.98 -19.53 -21.49
CA SER A 177 26.38 -19.10 -21.48
C SER A 177 26.51 -17.58 -21.57
N VAL A 178 27.56 -17.04 -20.95
CA VAL A 178 27.98 -15.64 -21.05
C VAL A 178 29.43 -15.61 -21.49
N THR A 179 29.72 -14.92 -22.59
CA THR A 179 31.07 -14.74 -23.12
C THR A 179 31.42 -13.26 -23.13
N ALA A 180 32.56 -12.90 -22.53
CA ALA A 180 33.12 -11.56 -22.52
C ALA A 180 34.44 -11.56 -23.30
N ARG A 181 34.56 -10.69 -24.32
CA ARG A 181 35.79 -10.49 -25.10
C ARG A 181 36.16 -9.02 -25.10
N VAL A 182 37.27 -8.67 -24.46
CA VAL A 182 37.79 -7.30 -24.47
C VAL A 182 38.97 -7.22 -25.43
N HIS A 183 38.75 -6.53 -26.54
CA HIS A 183 39.75 -6.17 -27.53
C HIS A 183 40.40 -4.85 -27.11
N VAL A 184 41.67 -4.91 -26.70
CA VAL A 184 42.47 -3.76 -26.30
C VAL A 184 43.25 -3.27 -27.50
N ASP A 185 42.99 -2.01 -27.89
CA ASP A 185 43.63 -1.37 -29.04
C ASP A 185 45.17 -1.38 -28.93
N PRO A 186 45.91 -1.61 -30.04
CA PRO A 186 47.37 -1.62 -30.03
C PRO A 186 48.01 -0.35 -29.44
N GLY A 187 47.38 0.81 -29.60
CA GLY A 187 47.85 2.10 -29.09
C GLY A 187 47.75 2.27 -27.57
N ILE A 188 47.08 1.35 -26.88
CA ILE A 188 47.03 1.31 -25.41
C ILE A 188 47.55 -0.01 -24.80
N ALA A 189 47.83 -1.03 -25.62
CA ALA A 189 48.27 -2.34 -25.15
C ALA A 189 49.60 -2.31 -24.37
N GLU A 190 50.52 -1.39 -24.70
CA GLU A 190 51.81 -1.27 -23.99
C GLU A 190 51.66 -0.78 -22.54
N PHE A 191 50.52 -0.16 -22.20
CA PHE A 191 50.23 0.34 -20.86
C PHE A 191 49.55 -0.71 -19.97
N LEU A 192 49.29 -1.92 -20.45
CA LEU A 192 48.76 -2.99 -19.60
C LEU A 192 49.73 -3.31 -18.46
N THR A 193 49.22 -3.46 -17.23
CA THR A 193 50.07 -3.82 -16.08
C THR A 193 50.34 -5.33 -16.00
N GLY A 194 49.55 -6.12 -16.75
CA GLY A 194 49.48 -7.58 -16.60
C GLY A 194 48.52 -8.05 -15.50
N ASN A 195 47.88 -7.12 -14.77
CA ASN A 195 46.84 -7.48 -13.80
C ASN A 195 45.49 -7.57 -14.52
N TYR A 196 44.85 -8.73 -14.42
CA TYR A 196 43.49 -8.92 -14.88
C TYR A 196 42.77 -9.98 -14.04
N ALA A 197 41.46 -9.89 -13.98
CA ALA A 197 40.62 -10.78 -13.21
C ALA A 197 39.27 -10.97 -13.88
N CYS A 198 38.63 -12.09 -13.55
CA CYS A 198 37.24 -12.35 -13.87
C CYS A 198 36.52 -12.77 -12.59
N TYR A 199 35.29 -12.28 -12.42
CA TYR A 199 34.39 -12.69 -11.35
C TYR A 199 33.05 -13.12 -11.91
N SER A 200 32.42 -14.12 -11.29
CA SER A 200 31.09 -14.59 -11.68
C SER A 200 30.19 -14.76 -10.45
N GLY A 201 28.92 -14.40 -10.59
CA GLY A 201 27.93 -14.52 -9.53
C GLY A 201 27.01 -13.32 -9.44
N VAL A 202 26.28 -13.23 -8.32
CA VAL A 202 25.38 -12.11 -8.05
C VAL A 202 26.15 -10.84 -7.70
N GLN A 203 25.43 -9.73 -7.51
CA GLN A 203 26.03 -8.46 -7.10
C GLN A 203 26.90 -8.64 -5.83
N ALA A 204 28.12 -8.08 -5.88
CA ALA A 204 29.15 -8.16 -4.84
C ALA A 204 29.74 -9.55 -4.57
N ASP A 205 29.42 -10.57 -5.37
CA ASP A 205 30.15 -11.83 -5.33
C ASP A 205 31.61 -11.62 -5.77
N THR A 206 32.52 -12.37 -5.16
CA THR A 206 33.96 -12.32 -5.43
C THR A 206 34.51 -13.64 -5.95
N THR A 207 33.63 -14.57 -6.30
CA THR A 207 33.98 -15.85 -6.92
C THR A 207 34.71 -15.61 -8.24
N ARG A 208 35.90 -16.20 -8.37
CA ARG A 208 36.77 -16.03 -9.55
C ARG A 208 36.33 -16.94 -10.70
N CYS A 209 36.36 -16.41 -11.92
CA CYS A 209 36.25 -17.16 -13.18
C CYS A 209 37.56 -17.16 -13.98
N GLU A 210 37.61 -18.04 -14.98
CA GLU A 210 38.74 -18.09 -15.90
C GLU A 210 38.73 -16.90 -16.86
N ILE A 211 39.91 -16.33 -17.10
CA ILE A 211 40.13 -15.29 -18.11
C ILE A 211 41.51 -15.51 -18.72
N THR A 212 41.55 -15.44 -20.04
CA THR A 212 42.76 -15.68 -20.83
C THR A 212 43.15 -14.40 -21.57
N GLN A 213 44.46 -14.17 -21.71
CA GLN A 213 45.02 -13.08 -22.51
C GLN A 213 45.78 -13.67 -23.70
N THR A 214 45.44 -13.23 -24.91
CA THR A 214 46.15 -13.61 -26.15
C THR A 214 46.37 -12.39 -27.04
N PRO A 215 47.31 -12.44 -28.01
CA PRO A 215 47.34 -11.45 -29.08
C PRO A 215 45.99 -11.40 -29.81
N ASP A 216 45.51 -10.21 -30.13
CA ASP A 216 44.22 -10.05 -30.80
C ASP A 216 44.31 -10.40 -32.29
N ALA A 217 43.69 -11.52 -32.67
CA ALA A 217 43.64 -11.98 -34.05
C ALA A 217 42.73 -11.13 -34.95
N ALA A 218 41.84 -10.30 -34.38
CA ALA A 218 40.98 -9.40 -35.14
C ALA A 218 41.77 -8.30 -35.86
N VAL A 219 43.02 -8.04 -35.44
CA VAL A 219 43.90 -7.03 -36.04
C VAL A 219 45.28 -7.63 -36.36
N PRO A 220 45.41 -8.37 -37.49
CA PRO A 220 46.64 -9.07 -37.84
C PRO A 220 47.87 -8.15 -37.93
N GLY A 221 48.98 -8.56 -37.31
CA GLY A 221 50.25 -7.83 -37.36
C GLY A 221 50.35 -6.65 -36.38
N THR A 222 49.41 -6.53 -35.43
CA THR A 222 49.44 -5.50 -34.38
C THR A 222 49.73 -6.08 -33.00
N THR A 223 50.04 -5.20 -32.04
CA THR A 223 50.29 -5.53 -30.62
C THR A 223 49.02 -5.57 -29.77
N GLY A 224 47.83 -5.50 -30.39
CA GLY A 224 46.55 -5.57 -29.70
C GLY A 224 46.42 -6.83 -28.84
N GLN A 225 45.68 -6.73 -27.74
CA GLN A 225 45.48 -7.84 -26.80
C GLN A 225 44.00 -8.17 -26.69
N LEU A 226 43.69 -9.46 -26.63
CA LEU A 226 42.36 -9.98 -26.41
C LEU A 226 42.31 -10.61 -25.02
N PHE A 227 41.38 -10.15 -24.20
CA PHE A 227 41.01 -10.81 -22.96
C PHE A 227 39.68 -11.53 -23.15
N ALA A 228 39.64 -12.83 -22.87
CA ALA A 228 38.45 -13.64 -23.08
C ALA A 228 38.08 -14.43 -21.83
N SER A 229 36.81 -14.36 -21.45
CA SER A 229 36.19 -15.20 -20.42
C SER A 229 34.87 -15.78 -20.93
N SER A 230 34.53 -16.99 -20.46
CA SER A 230 33.27 -17.64 -20.79
C SER A 230 32.80 -18.48 -19.61
N GLU A 231 31.56 -18.22 -19.18
CA GLU A 231 30.90 -18.94 -18.09
C GLU A 231 29.59 -19.57 -18.59
N ARG A 232 29.15 -20.63 -17.91
CA ARG A 232 27.97 -21.41 -18.30
C ARG A 232 27.00 -21.55 -17.15
N THR A 233 25.71 -21.60 -17.47
CA THR A 233 24.63 -21.82 -16.49
C THR A 233 24.57 -20.73 -15.42
N LEU A 234 24.55 -19.46 -15.84
CA LEU A 234 24.31 -18.35 -14.92
C LEU A 234 22.83 -18.30 -14.56
N GLY A 235 22.56 -18.27 -13.26
CA GLY A 235 21.22 -18.09 -12.70
C GLY A 235 20.68 -16.68 -12.92
N PRO A 236 19.41 -16.45 -12.54
CA PRO A 236 18.86 -15.09 -12.45
C PRO A 236 19.76 -14.19 -11.61
N ARG A 237 19.92 -12.92 -12.02
CA ARG A 237 20.70 -11.88 -11.34
C ARG A 237 22.20 -12.15 -11.24
N GLU A 238 22.72 -13.21 -11.86
CA GLU A 238 24.16 -13.47 -11.94
C GLU A 238 24.79 -12.78 -13.16
N ASN A 239 26.07 -12.44 -13.04
CA ASN A 239 26.85 -11.70 -14.02
C ASN A 239 28.26 -12.29 -14.16
N VAL A 240 28.91 -11.99 -15.29
CA VAL A 240 30.37 -12.07 -15.43
C VAL A 240 30.97 -10.67 -15.42
N THR A 241 31.92 -10.40 -14.55
CA THR A 241 32.67 -9.14 -14.49
C THR A 241 34.10 -9.36 -14.94
N VAL A 242 34.59 -8.54 -15.85
CA VAL A 242 36.01 -8.52 -16.26
C VAL A 242 36.70 -7.28 -15.69
N ALA A 243 37.89 -7.46 -15.15
CA ALA A 243 38.73 -6.39 -14.63
C ALA A 243 40.10 -6.43 -15.32
N ILE A 244 40.54 -5.31 -15.91
CA ILE A 244 41.79 -5.20 -16.66
C ILE A 244 42.52 -3.92 -16.23
N GLY A 245 43.74 -4.08 -15.73
CA GLY A 245 44.58 -3.00 -15.21
C GLY A 245 45.52 -2.38 -16.24
N PHE A 246 45.59 -1.06 -16.23
CA PHE A 246 46.47 -0.21 -17.01
C PHE A 246 47.34 0.65 -16.10
N GLN A 247 48.49 1.07 -16.61
CA GLN A 247 49.38 1.99 -15.92
C GLN A 247 48.65 3.30 -15.58
N PRO A 248 48.99 3.97 -14.47
CA PRO A 248 48.26 5.14 -14.02
C PRO A 248 48.41 6.29 -15.02
N GLY A 249 47.31 6.97 -15.36
CA GLY A 249 47.32 8.06 -16.33
C GLY A 249 47.38 7.60 -17.78
N THR A 250 47.04 6.33 -18.04
CA THR A 250 46.79 5.84 -19.40
C THR A 250 45.57 6.57 -19.99
N PHE A 251 44.54 6.81 -19.18
CA PHE A 251 43.33 7.50 -19.60
C PHE A 251 43.12 8.79 -18.84
N LEU A 252 42.69 9.83 -19.55
CA LEU A 252 42.27 11.10 -18.96
C LEU A 252 41.01 10.87 -18.13
N GLN A 253 41.13 11.11 -16.82
CA GLN A 253 40.04 10.94 -15.88
C GLN A 253 39.14 12.17 -15.85
N VAL A 254 37.83 11.96 -15.98
CA VAL A 254 36.81 12.98 -15.78
C VAL A 254 36.39 12.98 -14.30
N PRO A 255 36.32 14.15 -13.62
CA PRO A 255 35.87 14.20 -12.24
C PRO A 255 34.38 13.83 -12.15
N ALA A 256 34.00 13.15 -11.06
CA ALA A 256 32.61 12.88 -10.77
C ALA A 256 31.81 14.19 -10.62
N SER A 257 30.54 14.17 -11.02
CA SER A 257 29.65 15.32 -10.94
C SER A 257 29.44 15.81 -9.50
N ALA A 258 29.30 17.12 -9.33
CA ALA A 258 29.12 17.75 -8.03
C ALA A 258 27.82 17.25 -7.37
N GLY A 259 27.96 16.47 -6.29
CA GLY A 259 26.84 15.82 -5.60
C GLY A 259 26.94 14.29 -5.54
N TYR A 260 27.85 13.68 -6.30
CA TYR A 260 28.19 12.26 -6.13
C TYR A 260 28.97 12.07 -4.82
N SER A 261 28.28 11.62 -3.76
CA SER A 261 28.92 11.03 -2.57
C SER A 261 29.24 9.59 -2.91
N GLY A 262 30.50 9.28 -3.22
CA GLY A 262 30.99 7.96 -3.64
C GLY A 262 30.94 6.88 -2.56
N ASP A 263 29.83 6.77 -1.83
CA ASP A 263 29.61 5.85 -0.73
C ASP A 263 29.04 4.49 -1.22
N GLY A 264 29.00 4.26 -2.54
CA GLY A 264 28.52 3.02 -3.15
C GLY A 264 29.52 1.84 -3.12
N TYR A 265 30.74 2.06 -2.63
CA TYR A 265 31.77 1.02 -2.49
C TYR A 265 32.37 1.02 -1.08
N SER A 266 31.51 0.95 -0.05
CA SER A 266 31.94 0.40 1.22
C SER A 266 31.95 -1.13 1.13
N ASP A 267 33.15 -1.69 1.18
CA ASP A 267 33.47 -3.01 1.73
C ASP A 267 32.76 -3.20 3.08
N GLY A 268 31.48 -3.54 3.00
CA GLY A 268 30.57 -3.70 4.11
C GLY A 268 29.75 -4.93 3.81
N GLY A 269 30.31 -6.09 4.18
CA GLY A 269 29.71 -7.39 3.94
C GLY A 269 28.21 -7.36 4.18
N TYR A 270 27.45 -7.78 3.17
CA TYR A 270 26.05 -8.17 3.28
C TYR A 270 25.97 -9.40 4.19
N SER A 271 26.09 -9.13 5.48
CA SER A 271 25.75 -10.01 6.58
C SER A 271 24.83 -9.24 7.50
N ASP A 272 23.70 -8.78 6.96
CA ASP A 272 22.52 -8.67 7.79
C ASP A 272 21.29 -8.94 6.93
N SER A 273 20.66 -10.07 7.20
CA SER A 273 19.20 -10.24 7.14
C SER A 273 18.52 -9.28 8.14
N GLY A 274 18.91 -8.01 8.07
CA GLY A 274 18.40 -6.91 8.86
C GLY A 274 17.11 -6.49 8.20
N VAL A 275 16.02 -7.09 8.65
CA VAL A 275 14.67 -6.61 8.37
C VAL A 275 14.70 -5.10 8.58
N ASP A 276 14.42 -4.33 7.52
CA ASP A 276 14.45 -2.86 7.56
C ASP A 276 13.73 -2.38 8.84
N PRO A 277 14.31 -1.46 9.63
CA PRO A 277 13.71 -0.97 10.86
C PRO A 277 12.25 -0.50 10.69
N ALA A 278 11.89 0.02 9.51
CA ALA A 278 10.52 0.40 9.20
C ALA A 278 9.61 -0.83 9.02
N THR A 279 10.11 -1.90 8.39
CA THR A 279 9.46 -3.20 8.30
C THR A 279 9.27 -3.85 9.68
N VAL A 280 10.28 -3.82 10.56
CA VAL A 280 10.15 -4.31 11.95
C VAL A 280 9.10 -3.51 12.73
N LEU A 281 9.10 -2.18 12.58
CA LEU A 281 8.11 -1.31 13.20
C LEU A 281 6.68 -1.61 12.70
N ALA A 282 6.51 -1.88 11.40
CA ALA A 282 5.22 -2.24 10.82
C ALA A 282 4.68 -3.55 11.40
N PHE A 283 5.51 -4.59 11.55
CA PHE A 283 5.11 -5.85 12.17
C PHE A 283 4.81 -5.71 13.67
N LEU A 284 5.56 -4.87 14.41
CA LEU A 284 5.28 -4.58 15.81
C LEU A 284 3.93 -3.86 15.98
N VAL A 285 3.65 -2.85 15.13
CA VAL A 285 2.37 -2.15 15.13
C VAL A 285 1.23 -3.12 14.83
N LEU A 286 1.38 -4.00 13.83
CA LEU A 286 0.39 -5.02 13.50
C LEU A 286 0.16 -6.00 14.65
N GLY A 287 1.23 -6.49 15.29
CA GLY A 287 1.15 -7.40 16.44
C GLY A 287 0.41 -6.79 17.62
N VAL A 288 0.76 -5.56 18.00
CA VAL A 288 0.08 -4.80 19.07
C VAL A 288 -1.39 -4.57 18.73
N SER A 289 -1.71 -4.33 17.46
CA SER A 289 -3.07 -4.13 16.97
C SER A 289 -3.95 -5.37 17.15
N ILE A 290 -3.44 -6.55 16.77
CA ILE A 290 -4.14 -7.83 16.91
C ILE A 290 -4.37 -8.14 18.40
N LEU A 291 -3.36 -7.92 19.24
CA LEU A 291 -3.48 -8.11 20.69
C LEU A 291 -4.53 -7.17 21.31
N GLY A 292 -4.59 -5.91 20.86
CA GLY A 292 -5.59 -4.94 21.31
C GLY A 292 -7.03 -5.36 20.96
N VAL A 293 -7.26 -5.86 19.73
CA VAL A 293 -8.56 -6.38 19.31
C VAL A 293 -8.94 -7.63 20.10
N GLY A 294 -7.99 -8.55 20.30
CA GLY A 294 -8.19 -9.75 21.13
C GLY A 294 -8.56 -9.42 22.57
N ALA A 295 -7.85 -8.47 23.18
CA ALA A 295 -8.12 -8.00 24.54
C ALA A 295 -9.49 -7.31 24.66
N ALA A 296 -9.86 -6.47 23.69
CA ALA A 296 -11.18 -5.82 23.66
C ALA A 296 -12.32 -6.83 23.51
N TRP A 297 -12.15 -7.83 22.64
CA TRP A 297 -13.09 -8.92 22.46
C TRP A 297 -13.22 -9.77 23.74
N GLY A 298 -12.10 -10.13 24.36
CA GLY A 298 -12.06 -10.85 25.63
C GLY A 298 -12.73 -10.09 26.76
N TYR A 299 -12.44 -8.80 26.91
CA TYR A 299 -13.07 -7.93 27.90
C TYR A 299 -14.59 -7.85 27.71
N ARG A 300 -15.06 -7.70 26.46
CA ARG A 300 -16.50 -7.73 26.16
C ARG A 300 -17.14 -9.08 26.50
N ARG A 301 -16.45 -10.19 26.23
CA ARG A 301 -16.96 -11.54 26.49
C ARG A 301 -16.94 -11.93 27.97
N LEU A 302 -16.00 -11.41 28.75
CA LEU A 302 -15.76 -11.84 30.12
C LEU A 302 -16.29 -10.83 31.16
N ALA A 303 -16.07 -9.53 30.96
CA ALA A 303 -16.40 -8.49 31.94
C ALA A 303 -17.72 -7.76 31.65
N VAL A 304 -18.09 -7.57 30.39
CA VAL A 304 -19.30 -6.80 29.98
C VAL A 304 -20.27 -7.68 29.21
N ARG A 305 -20.67 -8.79 29.83
CA ARG A 305 -21.65 -9.72 29.25
C ARG A 305 -23.04 -9.09 29.28
N ASP A 306 -23.80 -9.28 28.20
CA ASP A 306 -25.22 -8.97 28.19
C ASP A 306 -25.92 -9.77 29.30
N ALA A 307 -26.93 -9.17 29.94
CA ALA A 307 -27.75 -9.87 30.90
C ALA A 307 -28.33 -11.14 30.25
N ARG A 308 -28.35 -12.25 30.99
CA ARG A 308 -28.92 -13.51 30.50
C ARG A 308 -30.34 -13.26 29.98
N GLY A 309 -30.56 -13.51 28.70
CA GLY A 309 -31.86 -13.35 28.07
C GLY A 309 -32.90 -14.23 28.77
N ARG A 310 -34.12 -13.71 28.90
CA ARG A 310 -35.25 -14.52 29.37
C ARG A 310 -35.82 -15.28 28.18
N GLY A 311 -35.40 -16.53 28.00
CA GLY A 311 -35.98 -17.55 27.10
C GLY A 311 -36.77 -17.03 25.89
N ALA A 312 -38.00 -17.51 25.73
CA ALA A 312 -38.90 -17.05 24.67
C ALA A 312 -39.49 -15.68 25.00
N ILE A 313 -39.42 -14.73 24.06
CA ILE A 313 -40.05 -13.41 24.17
C ILE A 313 -41.44 -13.49 23.53
N ILE A 314 -42.48 -13.43 24.36
CA ILE A 314 -43.87 -13.39 23.90
C ILE A 314 -44.23 -11.95 23.53
N ALA A 315 -44.74 -11.72 22.32
CA ALA A 315 -45.21 -10.42 21.90
C ALA A 315 -46.45 -10.01 22.71
N GLN A 316 -46.35 -8.91 23.45
CA GLN A 316 -47.49 -8.27 24.12
C GLN A 316 -47.96 -7.08 23.28
N TYR A 317 -49.25 -7.06 22.96
CA TYR A 317 -49.88 -5.98 22.19
C TYR A 317 -50.54 -4.91 23.08
N SER A 318 -50.69 -5.21 24.37
CA SER A 318 -51.16 -4.26 25.37
C SER A 318 -50.01 -3.42 25.92
N VAL A 319 -50.33 -2.21 26.36
CA VAL A 319 -49.36 -1.32 27.03
C VAL A 319 -48.91 -1.98 28.33
N PRO A 320 -47.60 -2.24 28.52
CA PRO A 320 -47.12 -2.89 29.73
C PRO A 320 -47.32 -2.01 30.96
N LYS A 321 -47.66 -2.63 32.09
CA LYS A 321 -47.85 -1.92 33.36
C LYS A 321 -46.52 -1.61 34.03
N GLY A 322 -46.47 -0.51 34.78
CA GLY A 322 -45.36 -0.21 35.68
C GLY A 322 -44.25 0.66 35.11
N TYR A 323 -44.40 1.28 33.94
CA TYR A 323 -43.56 2.38 33.47
C TYR A 323 -44.33 3.29 32.52
N ASN A 324 -43.86 4.53 32.40
CA ASN A 324 -44.41 5.49 31.45
C ASN A 324 -43.60 5.55 30.15
N LEU A 325 -44.05 6.38 29.20
CA LEU A 325 -43.42 6.49 27.90
C LEU A 325 -42.10 7.28 27.94
N LEU A 326 -41.83 8.04 28.99
CA LEU A 326 -40.51 8.66 29.19
C LEU A 326 -39.45 7.60 29.48
N GLU A 327 -39.74 6.68 30.41
CA GLU A 327 -38.87 5.55 30.74
C GLU A 327 -38.76 4.57 29.57
N ALA A 328 -39.88 4.25 28.90
CA ALA A 328 -39.89 3.35 27.74
C ALA A 328 -39.04 3.92 26.59
N ALA A 329 -39.15 5.23 26.34
CA ALA A 329 -38.37 5.90 25.30
C ALA A 329 -36.88 5.88 25.59
N ASP A 330 -36.46 5.97 26.86
CA ASP A 330 -35.06 5.76 27.21
C ASP A 330 -34.63 4.33 26.86
N LEU A 331 -35.38 3.31 27.31
CA LEU A 331 -35.08 1.89 27.07
C LEU A 331 -34.89 1.56 25.58
N VAL A 332 -35.79 2.04 24.71
CA VAL A 332 -35.75 1.78 23.26
C VAL A 332 -34.93 2.80 22.47
N ASN A 333 -34.21 3.71 23.15
CA ASN A 333 -33.36 4.74 22.55
C ASN A 333 -34.11 5.67 21.57
N ARG A 334 -35.25 6.21 22.03
CA ARG A 334 -36.13 7.15 21.33
C ARG A 334 -36.49 8.38 22.18
N GLN A 335 -35.54 8.93 22.93
CA GLN A 335 -35.81 10.06 23.85
C GLN A 335 -36.38 11.31 23.14
N LYS A 336 -36.00 11.55 21.88
CA LYS A 336 -36.48 12.70 21.09
C LYS A 336 -38.01 12.77 20.95
N THR A 337 -38.69 11.62 20.96
CA THR A 337 -40.15 11.54 20.81
C THR A 337 -40.86 11.29 22.15
N ALA A 338 -40.13 11.21 23.26
CA ALA A 338 -40.66 10.75 24.54
C ALA A 338 -41.76 11.67 25.09
N ILE A 339 -41.54 12.98 25.06
CA ILE A 339 -42.49 13.96 25.61
C ILE A 339 -43.77 14.00 24.79
N ALA A 340 -43.65 14.07 23.45
CA ALA A 340 -44.80 14.03 22.56
C ALA A 340 -45.61 12.73 22.75
N ALA A 341 -44.93 11.58 22.82
CA ALA A 341 -45.59 10.30 23.06
C ALA A 341 -46.28 10.27 24.44
N GLN A 342 -45.64 10.83 25.47
CA GLN A 342 -46.20 10.93 26.81
C GLN A 342 -47.45 11.82 26.85
N LEU A 343 -47.45 12.96 26.14
CA LEU A 343 -48.61 13.84 26.01
C LEU A 343 -49.79 13.13 25.32
N VAL A 344 -49.52 12.41 24.23
CA VAL A 344 -50.53 11.59 23.54
C VAL A 344 -51.06 10.49 24.47
N SER A 345 -50.21 9.83 25.26
CA SER A 345 -50.65 8.83 26.25
C SER A 345 -51.52 9.40 27.35
N LEU A 346 -51.21 10.60 27.84
CA LEU A 346 -52.04 11.32 28.79
C LEU A 346 -53.40 11.69 28.16
N ALA A 347 -53.42 12.02 26.87
CA ALA A 347 -54.65 12.31 26.15
C ALA A 347 -55.54 11.07 25.97
N VAL A 348 -54.96 9.95 25.53
CA VAL A 348 -55.66 8.67 25.40
C VAL A 348 -56.21 8.17 26.75
N ARG A 349 -55.51 8.44 27.86
CA ARG A 349 -55.96 8.11 29.22
C ARG A 349 -56.90 9.16 29.85
N GLY A 350 -57.33 10.17 29.09
CA GLY A 350 -58.27 11.20 29.56
C GLY A 350 -57.72 12.12 30.65
N LYS A 351 -56.39 12.27 30.75
CA LYS A 351 -55.72 13.15 31.73
C LYS A 351 -55.58 14.57 31.18
N VAL A 352 -55.34 14.67 29.88
CA VAL A 352 -55.34 15.92 29.13
C VAL A 352 -56.21 15.78 27.88
N ARG A 353 -56.60 16.89 27.26
CA ARG A 353 -57.21 16.92 25.93
C ARG A 353 -56.31 17.73 25.01
N ILE A 354 -56.04 17.22 23.82
CA ILE A 354 -55.30 17.94 22.77
C ILE A 354 -56.34 18.61 21.87
N LEU A 355 -56.26 19.93 21.75
CA LEU A 355 -57.10 20.76 20.89
C LEU A 355 -56.26 21.20 19.70
N ASP A 356 -56.78 21.00 18.49
CA ASP A 356 -56.14 21.37 17.21
C ASP A 356 -56.46 22.82 16.82
N TYR A 357 -56.39 23.71 17.80
CA TYR A 357 -56.58 25.15 17.59
C TYR A 357 -55.88 25.95 18.69
N PRO A 358 -55.33 27.14 18.37
CA PRO A 358 -54.81 28.07 19.36
C PRO A 358 -55.96 28.72 20.13
N VAL A 359 -55.74 29.02 21.41
CA VAL A 359 -56.70 29.74 22.27
C VAL A 359 -56.39 31.23 22.39
N THR A 360 -55.22 31.66 21.91
CA THR A 360 -54.75 33.05 21.83
C THR A 360 -54.26 33.39 20.42
N ARG A 361 -54.31 34.67 20.07
CA ARG A 361 -53.86 35.16 18.76
C ARG A 361 -52.32 35.10 18.69
N GLY A 362 -51.78 34.28 17.78
CA GLY A 362 -50.33 34.00 17.69
C GLY A 362 -49.86 32.83 18.57
N GLY A 363 -50.82 32.05 19.10
CA GLY A 363 -50.56 30.84 19.87
C GLY A 363 -49.98 29.69 19.06
N GLY A 364 -49.57 28.62 19.76
CA GLY A 364 -49.04 27.41 19.12
C GLY A 364 -50.11 26.58 18.41
N ASP A 365 -49.67 25.72 17.48
CA ASP A 365 -50.55 24.86 16.64
C ASP A 365 -51.48 23.96 17.48
N TYR A 366 -51.08 23.59 18.70
CA TYR A 366 -51.86 22.73 19.58
C TYR A 366 -52.05 23.33 20.96
N THR A 367 -53.24 23.16 21.53
CA THR A 367 -53.55 23.54 22.92
C THR A 367 -53.84 22.31 23.77
N LEU A 368 -53.20 22.20 24.94
CA LEU A 368 -53.49 21.16 25.93
C LEU A 368 -54.46 21.68 26.97
N GLN A 369 -55.53 20.95 27.23
CA GLN A 369 -56.45 21.20 28.35
C GLN A 369 -56.25 20.14 29.44
N LEU A 370 -56.09 20.55 30.70
CA LEU A 370 -56.02 19.62 31.82
C LEU A 370 -57.42 19.08 32.16
N LEU A 371 -57.60 17.76 32.19
CA LEU A 371 -58.88 17.13 32.55
C LEU A 371 -58.87 16.56 33.97
N THR A 372 -57.78 15.91 34.36
CA THR A 372 -57.60 15.39 35.73
C THR A 372 -56.13 15.16 36.03
N ARG A 373 -55.77 15.22 37.31
CA ARG A 373 -54.42 14.86 37.82
C ARG A 373 -54.39 13.47 38.46
N GLU A 374 -55.52 12.78 38.53
CA GLU A 374 -55.61 11.50 39.21
C GLU A 374 -55.13 10.35 38.34
N GLY A 375 -54.63 9.27 38.95
CA GLY A 375 -54.25 8.05 38.25
C GLY A 375 -53.07 8.21 37.28
N VAL A 376 -52.10 9.05 37.65
CA VAL A 376 -50.82 9.23 36.95
C VAL A 376 -49.67 8.86 37.87
N ASP A 377 -48.53 8.47 37.32
CA ASP A 377 -47.35 8.18 38.14
C ASP A 377 -46.63 9.45 38.62
N ALA A 378 -45.59 9.30 39.45
CA ALA A 378 -44.85 10.42 40.02
C ALA A 378 -44.18 11.33 38.97
N GLN A 379 -43.60 10.77 37.91
CA GLN A 379 -42.97 11.56 36.84
C GLN A 379 -44.02 12.23 35.96
N GLU A 380 -45.13 11.55 35.69
CA GLU A 380 -46.27 12.09 34.96
C GLU A 380 -46.93 13.24 35.73
N SER A 381 -47.05 13.12 37.06
CA SER A 381 -47.55 14.19 37.94
C SER A 381 -46.64 15.41 37.93
N GLN A 382 -45.32 15.21 37.96
CA GLN A 382 -44.36 16.31 37.82
C GLN A 382 -44.42 16.95 36.42
N LEU A 383 -44.59 16.17 35.36
CA LEU A 383 -44.78 16.67 34.00
C LEU A 383 -46.06 17.50 33.89
N LEU A 384 -47.18 16.99 34.43
CA LEU A 384 -48.44 17.74 34.49
C LEU A 384 -48.31 19.02 35.32
N THR A 385 -47.51 19.03 36.38
CA THR A 385 -47.23 20.23 37.17
C THR A 385 -46.35 21.22 36.42
N ALA A 386 -45.37 20.74 35.65
CA ALA A 386 -44.57 21.61 34.79
C ALA A 386 -45.40 22.23 33.64
N LEU A 387 -46.35 21.47 33.10
CA LEU A 387 -47.29 21.91 32.08
C LEU A 387 -48.41 22.79 32.66
N PHE A 388 -48.84 22.55 33.89
CA PHE A 388 -49.92 23.29 34.54
C PHE A 388 -49.53 23.58 36.00
N PRO A 389 -48.70 24.60 36.28
CA PRO A 389 -48.17 24.84 37.64
C PRO A 389 -49.25 25.05 38.71
N HIS A 390 -50.28 25.84 38.39
CA HIS A 390 -51.39 26.17 39.29
C HIS A 390 -52.76 25.99 38.60
N GLY A 391 -52.82 25.22 37.51
CA GLY A 391 -54.03 25.09 36.71
C GLY A 391 -55.08 24.21 37.40
N ALA A 392 -56.27 24.77 37.62
CA ALA A 392 -57.48 24.01 37.91
C ALA A 392 -57.84 23.07 36.74
N ILE A 393 -58.71 22.10 36.99
CA ILE A 393 -59.28 21.28 35.91
C ILE A 393 -59.96 22.21 34.89
N GLY A 394 -59.69 21.97 33.61
CA GLY A 394 -60.19 22.77 32.48
C GLY A 394 -59.21 23.84 31.98
N VAL A 395 -58.13 24.13 32.71
CA VAL A 395 -57.11 25.12 32.26
C VAL A 395 -56.42 24.64 31.00
N THR A 396 -56.24 25.56 30.05
CA THR A 396 -55.58 25.35 28.77
C THR A 396 -54.16 25.89 28.76
N ARG A 397 -53.29 25.27 27.96
CA ARG A 397 -51.92 25.71 27.70
C ARG A 397 -51.53 25.40 26.26
N GLU A 398 -51.09 26.42 25.55
CA GLU A 398 -50.62 26.27 24.17
C GLU A 398 -49.21 25.66 24.11
N ILE A 399 -49.01 24.81 23.11
CA ILE A 399 -47.78 24.10 22.81
C ILE A 399 -47.37 24.45 21.37
N GLY A 400 -46.12 24.87 21.19
CA GLY A 400 -45.61 25.33 19.89
C GLY A 400 -45.10 26.77 19.90
N ALA A 401 -45.54 27.59 20.86
CA ALA A 401 -44.94 28.89 21.12
C ALA A 401 -43.53 28.72 21.74
N VAL A 402 -42.56 29.52 21.27
CA VAL A 402 -41.16 29.46 21.74
C VAL A 402 -41.10 29.81 23.23
N ASN A 403 -40.78 28.83 24.07
CA ASN A 403 -40.63 29.01 25.52
C ASN A 403 -39.41 28.24 26.02
N SER A 404 -38.27 28.93 26.13
CA SER A 404 -36.99 28.36 26.55
C SER A 404 -37.04 27.78 27.98
N THR A 405 -37.82 28.39 28.87
CA THR A 405 -37.97 27.93 30.26
C THR A 405 -38.72 26.61 30.32
N LEU A 406 -39.82 26.47 29.57
CA LEU A 406 -40.55 25.21 29.46
C LEU A 406 -39.70 24.14 28.77
N ALA A 407 -39.01 24.48 27.68
CA ALA A 407 -38.14 23.55 26.97
C ALA A 407 -37.03 22.97 27.88
N THR A 408 -36.39 23.81 28.70
CA THR A 408 -35.39 23.38 29.68
C THR A 408 -35.98 22.49 30.78
N LYS A 409 -37.17 22.82 31.29
CA LYS A 409 -37.87 21.95 32.27
C LYS A 409 -38.23 20.60 31.65
N LEU A 410 -38.70 20.61 30.40
CA LEU A 410 -39.08 19.43 29.63
C LEU A 410 -37.89 18.51 29.35
N SER A 411 -36.71 19.05 29.01
CA SER A 411 -35.50 18.24 28.82
C SER A 411 -35.01 17.58 30.12
N GLY A 412 -35.24 18.23 31.27
CA GLY A 412 -34.96 17.67 32.60
C GLY A 412 -35.68 16.34 32.87
N PHE A 413 -36.91 16.16 32.38
CA PHE A 413 -37.66 14.91 32.53
C PHE A 413 -37.02 13.74 31.79
N LEU A 414 -36.35 13.99 30.65
CA LEU A 414 -35.62 12.94 29.92
C LEU A 414 -34.42 12.44 30.72
N HIS A 415 -33.73 13.35 31.41
CA HIS A 415 -32.64 13.00 32.31
C HIS A 415 -33.14 12.22 33.54
N ALA A 416 -34.23 12.69 34.16
CA ALA A 416 -34.85 12.00 35.29
C ALA A 416 -35.34 10.59 34.93
N ALA A 417 -35.95 10.41 33.75
CA ALA A 417 -36.36 9.10 33.25
C ALA A 417 -35.16 8.16 33.09
N LYS A 418 -34.03 8.63 32.55
CA LYS A 418 -32.79 7.85 32.44
C LYS A 418 -32.27 7.42 33.82
N LEU A 419 -32.28 8.32 34.81
CA LEU A 419 -31.87 7.98 36.18
C LEU A 419 -32.81 6.96 36.81
N SER A 420 -34.13 7.09 36.59
CA SER A 420 -35.12 6.13 37.07
C SER A 420 -34.90 4.74 36.46
N VAL A 421 -34.68 4.64 35.15
CA VAL A 421 -34.40 3.38 34.46
C VAL A 421 -33.13 2.70 35.00
N ILE A 422 -32.12 3.48 35.40
CA ILE A 422 -30.90 2.95 36.06
C ILE A 422 -31.21 2.49 37.49
N ALA A 423 -31.91 3.30 38.29
CA ALA A 423 -32.28 2.96 39.67
C ALA A 423 -33.15 1.70 39.75
N ARG A 424 -33.99 1.47 38.73
CA ARG A 424 -34.83 0.27 38.58
C ARG A 424 -34.08 -0.96 38.06
N GLY A 425 -32.78 -0.83 37.79
CA GLY A 425 -31.92 -1.92 37.31
C GLY A 425 -32.20 -2.33 35.86
N TRP A 426 -32.97 -1.55 35.09
CA TRP A 426 -33.25 -1.86 33.69
C TRP A 426 -32.14 -1.41 32.75
N ARG A 427 -31.28 -0.50 33.22
CA ARG A 427 -30.00 -0.16 32.60
C ARG A 427 -28.91 -0.18 33.66
N ALA A 428 -27.77 -0.79 33.33
CA ALA A 428 -26.56 -0.66 34.11
C ALA A 428 -25.73 0.51 33.56
N LYS A 429 -25.13 1.31 34.45
CA LYS A 429 -24.02 2.18 34.07
C LYS A 429 -22.82 1.26 33.85
N ALA A 430 -22.22 1.29 32.65
CA ALA A 430 -20.98 0.58 32.41
C ALA A 430 -19.91 1.14 33.36
N ALA A 431 -19.63 0.41 34.44
CA ALA A 431 -18.63 0.81 35.43
C ALA A 431 -17.26 0.39 34.90
N GLY A 432 -16.60 1.28 34.18
CA GLY A 432 -15.23 1.05 33.73
C GLY A 432 -14.75 2.07 32.71
N ARG A 433 -13.62 2.72 33.02
CA ARG A 433 -12.85 3.51 32.03
C ARG A 433 -12.37 2.65 30.86
N GLY A 434 -12.37 1.32 31.00
CA GLY A 434 -11.91 0.36 29.99
C GLY A 434 -12.61 0.48 28.63
N GLY A 435 -13.91 0.79 28.58
CA GLY A 435 -14.62 0.97 27.30
C GLY A 435 -14.13 2.20 26.51
N HIS A 436 -13.74 3.27 27.21
CA HIS A 436 -13.13 4.45 26.58
C HIS A 436 -11.72 4.15 26.09
N TRP A 437 -10.90 3.43 26.87
CA TRP A 437 -9.55 3.02 26.47
C TRP A 437 -9.54 2.03 25.31
N ILE A 438 -10.54 1.15 25.22
CA ILE A 438 -10.73 0.26 24.07
C ILE A 438 -11.10 1.04 22.81
N GLY A 439 -11.96 2.07 22.94
CA GLY A 439 -12.31 2.97 21.83
C GLY A 439 -11.09 3.76 21.35
N ILE A 440 -10.33 4.36 22.27
CA ILE A 440 -9.10 5.08 21.97
C ILE A 440 -8.06 4.13 21.36
N GLY A 441 -7.88 2.93 21.92
CA GLY A 441 -6.98 1.91 21.38
C GLY A 441 -7.34 1.51 19.95
N MET A 442 -8.62 1.27 19.65
CA MET A 442 -9.07 1.01 18.27
C MET A 442 -8.82 2.21 17.34
N SER A 443 -9.05 3.45 17.80
CA SER A 443 -8.79 4.63 16.98
C SER A 443 -7.31 4.87 16.73
N VAL A 444 -6.46 4.69 17.75
CA VAL A 444 -5.00 4.84 17.67
C VAL A 444 -4.36 3.71 16.85
N VAL A 445 -5.04 2.57 16.68
CA VAL A 445 -4.55 1.42 15.90
C VAL A 445 -5.09 1.41 14.47
N LEU A 446 -6.39 1.63 14.29
CA LEU A 446 -7.03 1.57 12.97
C LEU A 446 -6.61 2.73 12.08
N VAL A 447 -6.35 3.92 12.66
CA VAL A 447 -5.96 5.09 11.87
C VAL A 447 -4.56 4.91 11.28
N PRO A 448 -3.51 4.54 12.04
CA PRO A 448 -2.20 4.25 11.45
C PRO A 448 -2.22 3.05 10.52
N ALA A 449 -2.94 1.97 10.84
CA ALA A 449 -3.03 0.81 9.94
C ALA A 449 -3.71 1.18 8.60
N LEU A 450 -4.74 2.02 8.64
CA LEU A 450 -5.39 2.54 7.43
C LEU A 450 -4.47 3.50 6.68
N VAL A 451 -3.73 4.36 7.37
CA VAL A 451 -2.75 5.27 6.76
C VAL A 451 -1.58 4.51 6.14
N ILE A 452 -1.10 3.43 6.77
CA ILE A 452 -0.06 2.55 6.24
C ILE A 452 -0.60 1.77 5.03
N LEU A 453 -1.82 1.24 5.09
CA LEU A 453 -2.43 0.56 3.94
C LEU A 453 -2.71 1.51 2.77
N ILE A 454 -3.17 2.74 3.05
CA ILE A 454 -3.33 3.78 2.04
C ILE A 454 -1.96 4.22 1.51
N GLY A 455 -0.95 4.34 2.37
CA GLY A 455 0.43 4.62 2.01
C GLY A 455 0.97 3.55 1.07
N MET A 456 0.90 2.27 1.44
CA MET A 456 1.27 1.15 0.57
C MET A 456 0.45 1.12 -0.73
N ALA A 457 -0.85 1.42 -0.70
CA ALA A 457 -1.69 1.46 -1.90
C ALA A 457 -1.41 2.67 -2.79
N LEU A 458 -0.92 3.79 -2.23
CA LEU A 458 -0.49 4.97 -2.98
C LEU A 458 0.94 4.78 -3.54
N ILE A 459 1.83 4.13 -2.78
CA ILE A 459 3.17 3.71 -3.21
C ILE A 459 3.05 2.68 -4.34
N ASN A 460 2.17 1.69 -4.20
CA ASN A 460 1.90 0.66 -5.22
C ASN A 460 0.92 1.12 -6.32
N GLY A 461 0.26 2.27 -6.16
CA GLY A 461 -0.74 2.83 -7.09
C GLY A 461 -0.16 3.82 -8.10
N SER A 462 1.05 4.30 -7.84
CA SER A 462 1.98 4.79 -8.86
C SER A 462 2.74 3.60 -9.44
N PRO A 463 2.94 3.46 -10.76
CA PRO A 463 3.89 2.51 -11.31
C PRO A 463 5.30 2.95 -10.88
N GLN A 464 5.71 2.51 -9.69
CA GLN A 464 7.10 2.58 -9.26
C GLN A 464 7.85 1.46 -9.98
N TYR A 465 8.34 1.78 -11.17
CA TYR A 465 9.59 1.18 -11.64
C TYR A 465 10.68 1.63 -10.65
N GLY A 466 11.48 0.67 -10.19
CA GLY A 466 12.13 0.71 -8.88
C GLY A 466 12.87 2.00 -8.54
N GLU A 467 12.61 2.50 -7.33
CA GLU A 467 13.56 3.39 -6.65
C GLU A 467 14.91 2.66 -6.53
N VAL A 468 15.93 3.20 -7.20
CA VAL A 468 17.33 2.95 -6.86
C VAL A 468 17.74 4.08 -5.93
N VAL A 469 18.01 3.72 -4.67
CA VAL A 469 18.41 4.61 -3.57
C VAL A 469 19.79 5.23 -3.88
N PRO A 470 20.03 6.52 -3.55
CA PRO A 470 21.13 7.39 -4.01
C PRO A 470 22.56 6.86 -3.92
#